data_AF-Q10T44-F1
#
_entry.id   AF-Q10T44-F1
#
_cell.length_a   1.000
_cell.length_b   1.000
_cell.length_c   1.000
_cell.angle_alpha   90.00
_cell.angle_beta   90.00
_cell.angle_gamma   90.00
#
_symmetry.space_group_name_H-M   'P 1'
#
loop_
_entity.id
_entity.type
_entity.pdbx_description
1 polymer ?
#
loop_
_entity_poly.entity_id
_entity_poly.type
_entity_poly.pdbx_seq_one_letter_code
_entity_poly.pdbx_strand_id
1 'polypeptide(L)'
;MAEEATLSHPSRYVKLSREHDAPAPAEDIRPGELNQPVHVPQLEGRRCSECGQVLPESYEPPADEPWTTGIFACTDDPQTCRTGLFCPCVLFGRNIEALREDIPWTTPCVCHAVFVEGGIALAILTAIFHGVDPRTSFLIGEGLVFSWWLCGTYTGIFRQELQRKYHLKVKS
;
A
#
# COMPACT_ATOMS: atom_id res chain seq x y z
N MET A 1 25.81 12.00 13.75
CA MET A 1 25.62 10.76 14.55
C MET A 1 24.32 10.93 15.32
N ALA A 2 23.53 9.86 15.33
CA ALA A 2 22.13 9.76 15.74
C ALA A 2 21.76 10.45 17.06
N GLU A 3 20.61 11.12 17.08
CA GLU A 3 19.85 11.41 18.30
C GLU A 3 18.59 10.53 18.26
N GLU A 4 18.59 9.49 19.09
CA GLU A 4 17.53 8.50 19.23
C GLU A 4 16.49 9.06 20.22
N ALA A 5 15.36 9.55 19.71
CA ALA A 5 14.29 10.09 20.51
C ALA A 5 13.47 8.96 21.16
N THR A 6 13.84 8.57 22.38
CA THR A 6 12.99 7.77 23.27
C THR A 6 11.81 8.63 23.73
N LEU A 7 10.70 8.59 23.01
CA LEU A 7 9.45 9.25 23.40
C LEU A 7 8.74 8.38 24.46
N SER A 8 9.27 8.41 25.69
CA SER A 8 8.59 7.83 26.84
C SER A 8 7.32 8.65 27.09
N HIS A 9 6.15 8.09 26.80
CA HIS A 9 4.90 8.70 27.24
C HIS A 9 4.85 8.68 28.78
N PRO A 10 4.94 9.82 29.47
CA PRO A 10 4.78 9.81 30.91
C PRO A 10 3.32 9.46 31.18
N SER A 11 3.06 8.35 31.87
CA SER A 11 1.75 8.10 32.47
C SER A 11 1.47 9.27 33.43
N ARG A 12 0.63 10.21 32.99
CA ARG A 12 0.27 11.37 33.81
C ARG A 12 -0.77 10.91 34.81
N TYR A 13 -0.32 10.59 36.03
CA TYR A 13 -1.22 10.36 37.15
C TYR A 13 -2.16 11.57 37.31
N VAL A 14 -3.45 11.35 37.12
CA VAL A 14 -4.49 12.37 37.34
C VAL A 14 -4.73 12.44 38.84
N LYS A 15 -4.51 13.61 39.44
CA LYS A 15 -4.89 13.85 40.84
C LYS A 15 -6.41 13.97 40.93
N LEU A 16 -7.04 12.95 41.50
CA LEU A 16 -8.44 13.03 41.90
C LEU A 16 -8.55 14.09 43.02
N SER A 17 -9.31 15.15 42.75
CA SER A 17 -9.51 16.25 43.69
C SER A 17 -10.82 16.01 44.42
N ARG A 18 -10.80 16.14 45.77
CA ARG A 18 -11.91 15.79 46.67
C ARG A 18 -13.26 16.45 46.31
N GLU A 19 -13.25 17.55 45.57
CA GLU A 19 -14.45 18.30 45.15
C GLU A 19 -15.10 17.76 43.87
N HIS A 20 -14.37 17.04 43.01
CA HIS A 20 -14.92 16.48 41.76
C HIS A 20 -15.71 15.19 42.00
N ASP A 21 -15.42 14.46 43.08
CA ASP A 21 -15.97 13.13 43.38
C ASP A 21 -16.70 13.07 44.73
N ALA A 22 -17.03 14.21 45.34
CA ALA A 22 -17.72 14.21 46.63
C ALA A 22 -19.17 13.72 46.48
N PRO A 23 -19.58 12.62 47.14
CA PRO A 23 -20.98 12.44 47.46
C PRO A 23 -21.40 13.57 48.42
N ALA A 24 -22.68 13.96 48.36
CA ALA A 24 -23.33 14.80 49.36
C ALA A 24 -23.02 14.28 50.80
N PRO A 25 -23.07 15.13 51.83
CA PRO A 25 -22.31 14.94 53.07
C PRO A 25 -22.59 13.60 53.76
N ALA A 26 -21.52 12.81 53.93
CA ALA A 26 -21.37 11.67 54.85
C ALA A 26 -22.57 10.71 54.95
N GLU A 27 -22.96 10.08 53.84
CA GLU A 27 -23.70 8.81 53.91
C GLU A 27 -22.72 7.62 53.92
N ASP A 28 -23.06 6.59 54.72
CA ASP A 28 -22.30 5.34 54.86
C ASP A 28 -22.02 4.71 53.47
N ILE A 29 -20.74 4.57 53.13
CA ILE A 29 -20.27 3.96 51.87
C ILE A 29 -20.78 2.51 51.82
N ARG A 30 -21.66 2.18 50.87
CA ARG A 30 -22.19 0.82 50.75
C ARG A 30 -21.14 -0.09 50.10
N PRO A 31 -20.94 -1.34 50.59
CA PRO A 31 -19.99 -2.27 49.97
C PRO A 31 -20.35 -2.52 48.50
N GLY A 32 -19.50 -2.04 47.59
CA GLY A 32 -19.71 -2.13 46.14
C GLY A 32 -19.59 -0.79 45.40
N GLU A 33 -19.77 0.35 46.06
CA GLU A 33 -19.70 1.67 45.42
C GLU A 33 -18.26 2.14 45.14
N LEU A 34 -17.27 1.57 45.83
CA LEU A 34 -15.86 1.94 45.67
C LEU A 34 -15.23 1.41 44.36
N ASN A 35 -15.91 0.51 43.65
CA ASN A 35 -15.44 -0.06 42.37
C ASN A 35 -16.19 0.53 41.16
N GLN A 36 -16.66 1.78 41.25
CA GLN A 36 -17.22 2.44 40.07
C GLN A 36 -16.11 2.78 39.06
N PRO A 37 -16.32 2.51 37.75
CA PRO A 37 -15.35 2.85 36.73
C PRO A 37 -15.19 4.37 36.65
N VAL A 38 -13.96 4.84 36.84
CA VAL A 38 -13.62 6.26 36.69
C VAL A 38 -13.70 6.63 35.22
N HIS A 39 -14.46 7.69 34.90
CA HIS A 39 -14.52 8.24 33.56
C HIS A 39 -13.19 8.95 33.22
N VAL A 40 -12.43 8.41 32.26
CA VAL A 40 -11.15 8.98 31.84
C VAL A 40 -11.29 9.51 30.40
N PRO A 41 -11.43 10.82 30.19
CA PRO A 41 -11.66 11.41 28.86
C PRO A 41 -10.57 11.10 27.82
N GLN A 42 -9.37 10.70 28.25
CA GLN A 42 -8.29 10.24 27.37
C GLN A 42 -8.59 8.88 26.70
N LEU A 43 -9.58 8.13 27.20
CA LEU A 43 -10.03 6.86 26.64
C LEU A 43 -11.12 7.02 25.56
N GLU A 44 -11.82 8.15 25.47
CA GLU A 44 -12.84 8.40 24.42
C GLU A 44 -12.25 8.80 23.06
N GLY A 45 -10.94 9.06 22.98
CA GLY A 45 -10.27 9.46 21.74
C GLY A 45 -10.27 8.35 20.68
N ARG A 46 -10.37 8.74 19.41
CA ARG A 46 -10.16 7.84 18.25
C ARG A 46 -8.82 7.12 18.42
N ARG A 47 -8.79 5.80 18.30
CA ARG A 47 -7.58 4.95 18.46
C ARG A 47 -7.16 4.32 17.13
N CYS A 48 -5.85 4.18 16.92
CA CYS A 48 -5.30 3.53 15.74
C CYS A 48 -5.63 2.05 15.76
N SER A 49 -6.07 1.49 14.64
CA SER A 49 -6.42 0.07 14.53
C SER A 49 -5.21 -0.86 14.58
N GLU A 50 -4.01 -0.38 14.22
CA GLU A 50 -2.79 -1.19 14.19
C GLU A 50 -2.02 -1.12 15.51
N CYS A 51 -1.79 0.09 16.05
CA CYS A 51 -0.95 0.28 17.23
C CYS A 51 -1.73 0.64 18.52
N GLY A 52 -3.05 0.89 18.43
CA GLY A 52 -3.90 1.22 19.58
C GLY A 52 -3.68 2.61 20.20
N GLN A 53 -2.75 3.40 19.66
CA GLN A 53 -2.46 4.75 20.16
C GLN A 53 -3.62 5.71 19.89
N VAL A 54 -3.80 6.68 20.78
CA VAL A 54 -4.81 7.74 20.62
C VAL A 54 -4.36 8.66 19.49
N LEU A 55 -5.20 8.83 18.48
CA LEU A 55 -4.88 9.71 17.35
C LEU A 55 -5.06 11.18 17.75
N PRO A 56 -4.17 12.07 17.31
CA PRO A 56 -4.35 13.51 17.45
C PRO A 56 -5.66 13.98 16.83
N GLU A 57 -6.23 15.07 17.34
CA GLU A 57 -7.46 15.67 16.80
C GLU A 57 -7.26 16.18 15.35
N SER A 58 -6.03 16.58 15.01
CA SER A 58 -5.60 16.95 13.65
C SER A 58 -5.41 15.76 12.71
N TYR A 59 -5.57 14.52 13.18
CA TYR A 59 -5.45 13.36 12.32
C TYR A 59 -6.69 13.27 11.43
N GLU A 60 -6.44 13.41 10.13
CA GLU A 60 -7.39 13.07 9.10
C GLU A 60 -6.97 11.73 8.50
N PRO A 61 -7.85 10.73 8.44
CA PRO A 61 -7.52 9.49 7.77
C PRO A 61 -7.14 9.80 6.30
N PRO A 62 -6.16 9.07 5.73
CA PRO A 62 -5.81 9.23 4.32
C PRO A 62 -7.08 9.22 3.47
N ALA A 63 -7.21 10.19 2.56
CA ALA A 63 -8.40 10.32 1.75
C ALA A 63 -8.69 8.99 1.03
N ASP A 64 -9.87 8.42 1.29
CA ASP A 64 -10.37 7.21 0.65
C ASP A 64 -10.74 7.52 -0.82
N GLU A 65 -9.75 7.92 -1.62
CA GLU A 65 -9.97 8.21 -3.02
C GLU A 65 -10.42 6.92 -3.73
N PRO A 66 -11.40 7.03 -4.64
CA PRO A 66 -11.94 5.85 -5.29
C PRO A 66 -10.95 5.22 -6.27
N TRP A 67 -10.71 3.92 -6.10
CA TRP A 67 -9.92 3.08 -7.00
C TRP A 67 -10.79 2.36 -8.02
N THR A 68 -10.37 2.43 -9.27
CA THR A 68 -11.04 1.78 -10.39
C THR A 68 -10.17 0.64 -10.95
N THR A 69 -10.80 -0.50 -11.20
CA THR A 69 -10.16 -1.71 -11.76
C THR A 69 -10.61 -2.01 -13.19
N GLY A 70 -11.49 -1.19 -13.75
CA GLY A 70 -11.99 -1.34 -15.11
C GLY A 70 -10.89 -1.20 -16.18
N ILE A 71 -11.10 -1.83 -17.34
CA ILE A 71 -10.11 -1.84 -18.43
C ILE A 71 -9.83 -0.45 -19.02
N PHE A 72 -10.81 0.45 -18.92
CA PHE A 72 -10.72 1.86 -19.32
C PHE A 72 -10.67 2.82 -18.12
N ALA A 73 -10.30 2.33 -16.94
CA ALA A 73 -10.18 3.15 -15.73
C ALA A 73 -9.19 4.33 -15.87
N CYS A 74 -8.29 4.29 -16.85
CA CYS A 74 -7.33 5.35 -17.11
C CYS A 74 -7.86 6.51 -17.96
N THR A 75 -9.13 6.53 -18.39
CA THR A 75 -9.64 7.58 -19.28
C THR A 75 -9.61 8.98 -18.67
N ASP A 76 -9.65 9.08 -17.33
CA ASP A 76 -9.53 10.35 -16.60
C ASP A 76 -8.09 10.92 -16.67
N ASP A 77 -7.09 10.08 -17.02
CA ASP A 77 -5.71 10.49 -17.31
C ASP A 77 -5.24 9.92 -18.68
N PRO A 78 -5.47 10.66 -19.78
CA PRO A 78 -5.08 10.25 -21.12
C PRO A 78 -3.57 10.07 -21.31
N GLN A 79 -2.72 10.66 -20.47
CA GLN A 79 -1.27 10.47 -20.55
C GLN A 79 -0.89 9.10 -19.97
N THR A 80 -1.41 8.77 -18.79
CA THR A 80 -1.25 7.44 -18.20
C THR A 80 -1.85 6.36 -19.08
N CYS A 81 -3.03 6.61 -19.67
CA CYS A 81 -3.70 5.66 -20.55
C CYS A 81 -2.88 5.37 -21.83
N ARG A 82 -2.33 6.42 -22.47
CA ARG A 82 -1.41 6.24 -23.61
C ARG A 82 -0.09 5.57 -23.22
N THR A 83 0.44 5.90 -22.05
CA THR A 83 1.67 5.25 -21.55
C THR A 83 1.43 3.76 -21.30
N GLY A 84 0.32 3.38 -20.69
CA GLY A 84 -0.05 1.97 -20.51
C GLY A 84 -0.23 1.22 -21.84
N LEU A 85 -0.74 1.89 -22.88
CA LEU A 85 -0.94 1.29 -24.19
C LEU A 85 0.36 1.10 -24.98
N PHE A 86 1.22 2.12 -25.04
CA PHE A 86 2.43 2.10 -25.87
C PHE A 86 3.70 1.70 -25.11
N CYS A 87 3.70 1.79 -23.78
CA CYS A 87 4.86 1.53 -22.95
C CYS A 87 4.45 1.09 -21.53
N PRO A 88 3.82 -0.09 -21.39
CA PRO A 88 3.33 -0.57 -20.10
C PRO A 88 4.44 -0.74 -19.05
N CYS A 89 5.68 -0.98 -19.47
CA CYS A 89 6.84 -1.11 -18.58
C CYS A 89 7.22 0.21 -17.89
N VAL A 90 7.02 1.38 -18.54
CA VAL A 90 7.22 2.70 -17.91
C VAL A 90 6.14 2.96 -16.87
N LEU A 91 4.88 2.65 -17.21
CA LEU A 91 3.77 2.79 -16.27
C LEU A 91 4.01 1.92 -15.02
N PHE A 92 4.43 0.68 -15.22
CA PHE A 92 4.82 -0.22 -14.13
C PHE A 92 6.03 0.31 -13.34
N GLY A 93 7.06 0.83 -14.01
CA GLY A 93 8.23 1.42 -13.35
C GLY A 93 7.86 2.59 -12.43
N ARG A 94 6.98 3.47 -12.87
CA ARG A 94 6.47 4.59 -12.06
C ARG A 94 5.67 4.11 -10.84
N ASN A 95 4.89 3.04 -11.00
CA ASN A 95 4.18 2.42 -9.89
C ASN A 95 5.14 1.82 -8.85
N ILE A 96 6.23 1.19 -9.30
CA ILE A 96 7.27 0.69 -8.40
C ILE A 96 7.97 1.85 -7.70
N GLU A 97 8.37 2.90 -8.41
CA GLU A 97 9.04 4.06 -7.83
C GLU A 97 8.16 4.73 -6.75
N ALA A 98 6.85 4.82 -6.98
CA ALA A 98 5.89 5.29 -5.98
C ALA A 98 5.80 4.38 -4.74
N LEU A 99 6.10 3.08 -4.87
CA LEU A 99 6.09 2.09 -3.77
C LEU A 99 7.45 1.88 -3.11
N ARG A 100 8.54 2.15 -3.82
CA ARG A 100 9.93 1.83 -3.48
C ARG A 100 10.80 3.00 -3.95
N GLU A 101 11.10 3.91 -3.03
CA GLU A 101 11.88 5.13 -3.32
C GLU A 101 13.33 4.84 -3.72
N ASP A 102 13.81 3.63 -3.43
CA ASP A 102 15.16 3.15 -3.75
C ASP A 102 15.32 2.63 -5.18
N ILE A 103 14.22 2.37 -5.90
CA ILE A 103 14.24 1.77 -7.24
C ILE A 103 13.75 2.80 -8.26
N PRO A 104 14.63 3.36 -9.10
CA PRO A 104 14.20 4.32 -10.11
C PRO A 104 13.33 3.63 -11.16
N TRP A 105 12.31 4.33 -11.67
CA TRP A 105 11.35 3.80 -12.64
C TRP A 105 12.00 3.26 -13.93
N THR A 106 13.19 3.75 -14.27
CA THR A 106 13.94 3.34 -15.45
C THR A 106 14.43 1.91 -15.37
N THR A 107 14.67 1.36 -14.17
CA THR A 107 15.27 0.03 -14.02
C THR A 107 14.36 -1.08 -14.57
N PRO A 108 13.07 -1.20 -14.18
CA PRO A 108 12.15 -2.15 -14.79
C PRO A 108 11.98 -1.95 -16.31
N CYS A 109 11.94 -0.69 -16.76
CA CYS A 109 11.77 -0.36 -18.17
C CYS A 109 12.96 -0.80 -19.02
N VAL A 110 14.19 -0.54 -18.57
CA VAL A 110 15.42 -0.96 -19.25
C VAL A 110 15.53 -2.47 -19.30
N CYS A 111 15.25 -3.17 -18.18
CA CYS A 111 15.22 -4.63 -18.18
C CYS A 111 14.20 -5.19 -19.19
N HIS A 112 13.01 -4.61 -19.28
CA HIS A 112 12.02 -5.03 -20.29
C HIS A 112 12.56 -4.84 -21.72
N ALA A 113 13.10 -3.65 -22.04
CA ALA A 113 13.64 -3.37 -23.36
C ALA A 113 14.80 -4.30 -23.76
N VAL A 114 15.69 -4.63 -22.81
CA VAL A 114 16.84 -5.49 -23.10
C VAL A 114 16.44 -6.96 -23.23
N PHE A 115 15.70 -7.50 -22.27
CA PHE A 115 15.45 -8.94 -22.20
C PHE A 115 14.23 -9.38 -22.99
N VAL A 116 13.16 -8.57 -23.03
CA VAL A 116 11.93 -8.93 -23.74
C VAL A 116 12.05 -8.54 -25.20
N GLU A 117 12.22 -7.24 -25.50
CA GLU A 117 12.30 -6.77 -26.89
C GLU A 117 13.55 -7.30 -27.60
N GLY A 118 14.70 -7.27 -26.92
CA GLY A 118 15.94 -7.86 -27.45
C GLY A 118 15.84 -9.37 -27.67
N GLY A 119 15.17 -10.10 -26.76
CA GLY A 119 14.94 -11.54 -26.89
C GLY A 119 14.03 -11.89 -28.07
N ILE A 120 12.95 -11.13 -28.26
CA ILE A 120 12.04 -11.28 -29.40
C ILE A 120 12.78 -10.99 -30.71
N ALA A 121 13.56 -9.90 -30.77
CA ALA A 121 14.34 -9.55 -31.96
C ALA A 121 15.34 -10.65 -32.33
N LEU A 122 16.04 -11.22 -31.33
CA LEU A 122 16.95 -12.33 -31.54
C LEU A 122 16.23 -13.59 -32.03
N ALA A 123 15.06 -13.91 -31.46
CA ALA A 123 14.26 -15.05 -31.88
C ALA A 123 13.77 -14.91 -33.33
N ILE A 124 13.29 -13.73 -33.74
CA ILE A 124 12.86 -13.45 -35.12
C ILE A 124 14.05 -13.56 -36.07
N LEU A 125 15.21 -12.99 -35.71
CA LEU A 125 16.42 -13.08 -36.53
C LEU A 125 16.83 -14.55 -36.73
N THR A 126 16.80 -15.33 -35.66
CA THR A 126 17.11 -16.76 -35.71
C THR A 126 16.12 -17.51 -36.60
N ALA A 127 14.82 -17.19 -36.50
CA ALA A 127 13.78 -17.78 -37.34
C ALA A 127 14.01 -17.52 -38.85
N ILE A 128 14.43 -16.30 -39.21
CA ILE A 128 14.68 -15.91 -40.61
C ILE A 128 15.94 -16.58 -41.17
N PHE A 129 17.04 -16.59 -40.41
CA PHE A 129 18.35 -17.02 -40.92
C PHE A 129 18.64 -18.52 -40.73
N HIS A 130 18.06 -19.15 -39.71
CA HIS A 130 18.37 -20.54 -39.35
C HIS A 130 17.15 -21.46 -39.34
N GLY A 131 15.94 -20.91 -39.52
CA GLY A 131 14.68 -21.65 -39.38
C GLY A 131 14.35 -21.93 -37.91
N VAL A 132 13.10 -22.32 -37.65
CA VAL A 132 12.63 -22.71 -36.31
C VAL A 132 12.20 -24.17 -36.36
N ASP A 133 12.89 -25.02 -35.61
CA ASP A 133 12.46 -26.41 -35.43
C ASP A 133 11.25 -26.51 -34.47
N PRO A 134 10.44 -27.58 -34.56
CA PRO A 134 9.22 -27.72 -33.76
C PRO A 134 9.45 -27.71 -32.25
N ARG A 135 10.63 -28.16 -31.77
CA ARG A 135 10.95 -28.15 -30.34
C ARG A 135 11.26 -26.74 -29.86
N THR A 136 12.02 -25.97 -30.64
CA THR A 136 12.30 -24.55 -30.37
C THR A 136 11.01 -23.72 -30.38
N SER A 137 10.07 -23.97 -31.30
CA SER A 137 8.74 -23.32 -31.29
C SER A 137 7.97 -23.60 -30.00
N PHE A 138 7.98 -24.85 -29.51
CA PHE A 138 7.31 -25.21 -28.27
C PHE A 138 7.93 -24.51 -27.05
N LEU A 139 9.27 -24.46 -26.97
CA LEU A 139 9.99 -23.75 -25.91
C LEU A 139 9.73 -22.25 -25.92
N ILE A 140 9.68 -21.62 -27.10
CA ILE A 140 9.31 -20.21 -27.26
C ILE A 140 7.88 -19.99 -26.76
N GLY A 141 6.95 -20.85 -27.17
CA GLY A 141 5.54 -20.78 -26.72
C GLY A 141 5.39 -20.90 -25.20
N GLU A 142 6.05 -21.88 -24.59
CA GLU A 142 6.06 -22.07 -23.14
C GLU A 142 6.66 -20.86 -22.42
N GLY A 143 7.80 -20.35 -22.92
CA GLY A 143 8.45 -19.15 -22.39
C GLY A 143 7.57 -17.89 -22.47
N LEU A 144 6.82 -17.71 -23.57
CA LEU A 144 5.89 -16.59 -23.73
C LEU A 144 4.70 -16.68 -22.77
N VAL A 145 4.10 -17.88 -22.62
CA VAL A 145 2.99 -18.09 -21.68
C VAL A 145 3.44 -17.87 -20.25
N PHE A 146 4.62 -18.39 -19.87
CA PHE A 146 5.19 -18.20 -18.55
C PHE A 146 5.50 -16.72 -18.27
N SER A 147 6.09 -16.03 -19.24
CA SER A 147 6.40 -14.59 -19.13
C SER A 147 5.14 -13.74 -19.02
N TRP A 148 4.10 -14.04 -19.82
CA TRP A 148 2.80 -13.37 -19.74
C TRP A 148 2.14 -13.56 -18.37
N TRP A 149 2.13 -14.80 -17.87
CA TRP A 149 1.58 -15.12 -16.56
C TRP A 149 2.33 -14.39 -15.43
N LEU A 150 3.66 -14.46 -15.40
CA LEU A 150 4.48 -13.76 -14.41
C LEU A 150 4.25 -12.25 -14.44
N CYS A 151 4.22 -11.65 -15.64
CA CYS A 151 3.97 -10.22 -15.80
C CYS A 151 2.61 -9.81 -15.22
N GLY A 152 1.57 -10.61 -15.50
CA GLY A 152 0.23 -10.40 -14.96
C GLY A 152 0.20 -10.47 -13.43
N THR A 153 0.81 -11.50 -12.84
CA THR A 153 0.87 -11.67 -11.38
C THR A 153 1.63 -10.54 -10.69
N TYR A 154 2.83 -10.20 -11.15
CA TYR A 154 3.62 -9.12 -10.55
C TYR A 154 2.91 -7.77 -10.66
N THR A 155 2.35 -7.45 -11.83
CA THR A 155 1.58 -6.21 -12.02
C THR A 155 0.37 -6.17 -11.08
N GLY A 156 -0.33 -7.30 -10.89
CA GLY A 156 -1.44 -7.41 -9.95
C GLY A 156 -1.03 -7.17 -8.50
N ILE A 157 0.06 -7.79 -8.04
CA ILE A 157 0.59 -7.63 -6.67
C ILE A 157 0.94 -6.16 -6.42
N PHE A 158 1.69 -5.52 -7.31
CA PHE A 158 2.08 -4.12 -7.12
C PHE A 158 0.89 -3.15 -7.17
N ARG A 159 -0.14 -3.44 -7.96
CA ARG A 159 -1.40 -2.67 -7.93
C ARG A 159 -2.12 -2.80 -6.59
N GLN A 160 -2.13 -3.99 -5.98
CA GLN A 160 -2.70 -4.19 -4.64
C GLN A 160 -1.88 -3.48 -3.56
N GLU A 161 -0.56 -3.51 -3.65
CA GLU A 161 0.32 -2.78 -2.74
C GLU A 161 0.11 -1.26 -2.85
N LEU A 162 -0.08 -0.72 -4.06
CA LEU A 162 -0.44 0.68 -4.26
C LEU A 162 -1.77 1.01 -3.61
N GLN A 163 -2.80 0.19 -3.87
CA GLN A 163 -4.12 0.37 -3.28
C GLN A 163 -4.03 0.40 -1.74
N ARG A 164 -3.25 -0.51 -1.16
CA ARG A 164 -3.03 -0.59 0.30
C ARG A 164 -2.24 0.61 0.83
N LYS A 165 -1.15 1.01 0.17
CA LYS A 165 -0.29 2.14 0.58
C LYS A 165 -1.08 3.46 0.65
N TYR A 166 -2.00 3.65 -0.28
CA TYR A 166 -2.81 4.86 -0.39
C TYR A 166 -4.23 4.70 0.17
N HIS A 167 -4.56 3.58 0.83
CA HIS A 167 -5.88 3.32 1.42
C HIS A 167 -7.06 3.50 0.46
N LEU A 168 -6.88 3.14 -0.82
CA LEU A 168 -7.88 3.41 -1.85
C LEU A 168 -9.02 2.37 -1.83
N LYS A 169 -10.27 2.84 -1.98
CA LYS A 169 -11.46 1.97 -1.97
C LYS A 169 -11.90 1.58 -3.36
N VAL A 170 -12.16 0.29 -3.59
CA VAL A 170 -12.71 -0.18 -4.87
C VAL A 170 -14.10 0.42 -5.06
N LYS A 171 -14.31 1.14 -6.17
CA LYS A 171 -15.66 1.49 -6.63
C LYS A 171 -16.34 0.22 -7.16
N SER A 172 -17.34 -0.26 -6.40
CA SER A 172 -18.26 -1.32 -6.83
C SER A 172 -19.25 -0.81 -7.88
#